data_AF-A0A1R1BDK8-F1
#
_entry.id   AF-A0A1R1BDK8-F1
#
_cell.length_a   1.000
_cell.length_b   1.000
_cell.length_c   1.000
_cell.angle_alpha   90.00
_cell.angle_beta   90.00
_cell.angle_gamma   90.00
#
_symmetry.space_group_name_H-M   'P 1'
#
loop_
_entity.id
_entity.type
_entity.pdbx_description
1 polymer ?
#
loop_
_entity_poly.entity_id
_entity_poly.type
_entity_poly.pdbx_seq_one_letter_code
_entity_poly.pdbx_strand_id
1 'polypeptide(L)'
;LTKRIRLTSAVTVLSSADPVRVFQDFATLDGLSNGRAEIIAGRGSFIESFPLFGYNLHDYEDLFNENIELLLKLRESEKVTWSGGHRPAIHNLGVYPRPVQNSIPVWIGSGGTQESAIRAGILGLPLVLAIIGGNPTKFAPLVELYKK
;
A
#
# COMPACT_ATOMS: atom_id res chain seq x y z
N LEU A 1 21.40 13.55 7.78
CA LEU A 1 20.23 12.70 8.14
C LEU A 1 19.13 13.56 8.77
N THR A 2 17.86 13.31 8.42
CA THR A 2 16.69 13.97 9.03
C THR A 2 16.41 13.42 10.44
N LYS A 3 15.71 14.20 11.28
CA LYS A 3 15.46 13.84 12.69
C LYS A 3 13.98 13.74 13.09
N ARG A 4 13.07 14.40 12.36
CA ARG A 4 11.66 14.52 12.76
C ARG A 4 10.67 14.16 11.65
N ILE A 5 10.96 14.51 10.40
CA ILE A 5 10.03 14.32 9.29
C ILE A 5 9.73 12.81 9.07
N ARG A 6 8.49 12.46 8.75
CA ARG A 6 8.13 11.08 8.36
C ARG A 6 8.63 10.79 6.95
N LEU A 7 8.87 9.52 6.65
CA LEU A 7 9.44 9.08 5.37
C LEU A 7 8.44 8.12 4.72
N THR A 8 7.80 8.57 3.64
CA THR A 8 6.74 7.81 2.98
C THR A 8 6.93 7.75 1.47
N SER A 9 6.48 6.66 0.85
CA SER A 9 6.23 6.65 -0.59
C SER A 9 5.00 7.48 -0.93
N ALA A 10 4.93 8.02 -2.14
CA ALA A 10 3.78 8.78 -2.62
C ALA A 10 3.63 8.63 -4.15
N VAL A 11 3.48 7.42 -4.67
CA VAL A 11 3.03 6.17 -4.01
C VAL A 11 3.98 4.99 -4.28
N THR A 12 3.82 3.89 -3.53
CA THR A 12 4.27 2.56 -3.94
C THR A 12 3.23 1.99 -4.91
N VAL A 13 3.65 1.65 -6.13
CA VAL A 13 2.81 0.96 -7.13
C VAL A 13 2.69 -0.51 -6.74
N LEU A 14 1.81 -0.79 -5.77
CA LEU A 14 1.79 -2.07 -5.06
C LEU A 14 1.38 -3.25 -5.96
N SER A 15 0.52 -3.04 -6.94
CA SER A 15 0.05 -4.10 -7.86
C SER A 15 1.17 -4.72 -8.70
N SER A 16 2.26 -3.99 -8.96
CA SER A 16 3.40 -4.48 -9.74
C SER A 16 4.65 -4.73 -8.89
N ALA A 17 4.50 -4.84 -7.57
CA ALA A 17 5.58 -5.09 -6.63
C ALA A 17 5.30 -6.34 -5.77
N ASP A 18 6.35 -6.98 -5.26
CA ASP A 18 6.20 -8.05 -4.26
C ASP A 18 5.94 -7.44 -2.86
N PRO A 19 4.78 -7.70 -2.22
CA PRO A 19 4.46 -7.18 -0.90
C PRO A 19 5.48 -7.55 0.18
N VAL A 20 6.14 -8.71 0.06
CA VAL A 20 7.20 -9.13 0.98
C VAL A 20 8.38 -8.18 0.87
N ARG A 21 8.81 -7.84 -0.35
CA ARG A 21 9.92 -6.90 -0.57
C ARG A 21 9.57 -5.49 -0.14
N VAL A 22 8.37 -5.02 -0.47
CA VAL A 22 7.87 -3.72 0.01
C VAL A 22 7.91 -3.67 1.54
N PHE A 23 7.40 -4.70 2.23
CA PHE A 23 7.44 -4.73 3.68
C PHE A 23 8.87 -4.72 4.24
N GLN A 24 9.79 -5.51 3.67
CA GLN A 24 11.19 -5.55 4.09
C GLN A 24 11.90 -4.21 3.92
N ASP A 25 11.69 -3.53 2.79
CA ASP A 25 12.29 -2.25 2.49
C ASP A 25 11.81 -1.18 3.49
N PHE A 26 10.52 -1.13 3.76
CA PHE A 26 9.95 -0.17 4.70
C PHE A 26 10.24 -0.52 6.17
N ALA A 27 10.33 -1.80 6.54
CA ALA A 27 10.79 -2.22 7.86
C ALA A 27 12.27 -1.86 8.09
N THR A 28 13.10 -2.00 7.06
CA THR A 28 14.50 -1.56 7.10
C THR A 28 14.59 -0.04 7.24
N LEU A 29 13.84 0.69 6.42
CA LEU A 29 13.74 2.15 6.52
C LEU A 29 13.24 2.58 7.91
N ASP A 30 12.30 1.84 8.49
CA ASP A 30 11.78 2.11 9.82
C ASP A 30 12.87 1.99 10.90
N GLY A 31 13.67 0.92 10.84
CA GLY A 31 14.84 0.74 11.71
C GLY A 31 15.88 1.85 11.55
N LEU A 32 16.23 2.19 10.30
CA LEU A 32 17.20 3.26 10.01
C LEU A 32 16.69 4.66 10.42
N SER A 33 15.38 4.87 10.35
CA SER A 33 14.74 6.14 10.64
C SER A 33 14.28 6.28 12.09
N ASN A 34 14.41 5.23 12.90
CA ASN A 34 13.89 5.13 14.26
C ASN A 34 12.37 5.37 14.33
N GLY A 35 11.61 4.60 13.54
CA GLY A 35 10.15 4.56 13.64
C GLY A 35 9.40 5.57 12.77
N ARG A 36 9.97 6.03 11.66
CA ARG A 36 9.40 7.12 10.84
C ARG A 36 8.91 6.69 9.46
N ALA A 37 8.96 5.40 9.14
CA ALA A 37 8.55 4.91 7.83
C ALA A 37 7.01 4.80 7.70
N GLU A 38 6.49 5.04 6.51
CA GLU A 38 5.07 4.84 6.13
C GLU A 38 4.95 4.42 4.68
N ILE A 39 3.90 3.71 4.32
CA ILE A 39 3.64 3.27 2.95
C ILE A 39 2.36 3.93 2.45
N ILE A 40 2.39 4.57 1.27
CA ILE A 40 1.17 4.89 0.52
C ILE A 40 1.08 3.90 -0.64
N ALA A 41 0.17 2.95 -0.57
CA ALA A 41 -0.10 1.98 -1.64
C ALA A 41 -1.13 2.55 -2.62
N GLY A 42 -0.83 2.58 -3.91
CA GLY A 42 -1.78 3.06 -4.91
C GLY A 42 -1.41 2.63 -6.32
N ARG A 43 -2.20 3.08 -7.30
CA ARG A 43 -1.98 2.77 -8.73
C ARG A 43 -0.76 3.48 -9.32
N GLY A 44 -0.39 4.62 -8.77
CA GLY A 44 0.53 5.56 -9.42
C GLY A 44 -0.11 6.23 -10.64
N SER A 45 0.68 7.07 -11.32
CA SER A 45 0.25 7.82 -12.51
C SER A 45 0.72 7.19 -13.83
N PHE A 46 1.53 6.13 -13.75
CA PHE A 46 2.17 5.51 -14.90
C PHE A 46 1.79 4.03 -14.92
N ILE A 47 0.77 3.70 -15.72
CA ILE A 47 0.30 2.31 -15.93
C ILE A 47 1.24 1.54 -16.86
N GLU A 48 2.11 2.25 -17.57
CA GLU A 48 3.06 1.74 -18.53
C GLU A 48 4.24 1.01 -17.85
N SER A 49 4.32 1.03 -16.51
CA SER A 49 5.30 0.23 -15.76
C SER A 49 4.90 -1.26 -15.64
N PHE A 50 3.64 -1.62 -15.86
CA PHE A 50 3.15 -3.00 -15.69
C PHE A 50 3.93 -4.02 -16.56
N PRO A 51 4.14 -3.76 -17.86
CA PRO A 51 4.94 -4.66 -18.71
C PRO A 51 6.39 -4.83 -18.24
N LEU A 52 6.99 -3.85 -17.56
CA LEU A 52 8.37 -3.97 -17.04
C LEU A 52 8.50 -5.07 -15.99
N PHE A 53 7.41 -5.36 -15.28
CA PHE A 53 7.34 -6.39 -14.24
C PHE A 53 6.58 -7.63 -14.69
N GLY A 54 6.24 -7.73 -15.99
CA GLY A 54 5.54 -8.87 -16.57
C GLY A 54 4.05 -8.95 -16.23
N TYR A 55 3.44 -7.86 -15.74
CA TYR A 55 2.02 -7.82 -15.41
C TYR A 55 1.17 -7.19 -16.53
N ASN A 56 -0.12 -7.54 -16.54
CA ASN A 56 -1.11 -6.90 -17.39
C ASN A 56 -1.93 -5.91 -16.55
N LEU A 57 -2.22 -4.73 -17.11
CA LEU A 57 -3.04 -3.71 -16.44
C LEU A 57 -4.47 -4.20 -16.16
N HIS A 58 -4.99 -5.14 -16.96
CA HIS A 58 -6.32 -5.71 -16.74
C HIS A 58 -6.44 -6.43 -15.40
N ASP A 59 -5.32 -6.93 -14.85
CA ASP A 59 -5.27 -7.65 -13.58
C ASP A 59 -5.06 -6.69 -12.39
N TYR A 60 -5.05 -5.37 -12.63
CA TYR A 60 -4.70 -4.37 -11.64
C TYR A 60 -5.46 -4.50 -10.31
N GLU A 61 -6.79 -4.66 -10.39
CA GLU A 61 -7.63 -4.70 -9.19
C GLU A 61 -7.37 -5.96 -8.37
N ASP A 62 -7.25 -7.12 -9.03
CA ASP A 62 -6.99 -8.40 -8.37
C ASP A 62 -5.60 -8.41 -7.74
N LEU A 63 -4.59 -7.94 -8.49
CA LEU A 63 -3.23 -7.73 -7.99
C LEU A 63 -3.22 -6.79 -6.78
N PHE A 64 -3.92 -5.66 -6.85
CA PHE A 64 -3.94 -4.69 -5.75
C PHE A 64 -4.58 -5.30 -4.51
N ASN A 65 -5.72 -5.98 -4.66
CA ASN A 65 -6.45 -6.59 -3.55
C ASN A 65 -5.64 -7.68 -2.86
N GLU A 66 -5.04 -8.62 -3.61
CA GLU A 66 -4.19 -9.65 -3.03
C GLU A 66 -2.94 -9.06 -2.36
N ASN A 67 -2.31 -8.08 -3.02
CA ASN A 67 -1.06 -7.52 -2.54
C ASN A 67 -1.26 -6.65 -1.29
N ILE A 68 -2.35 -5.88 -1.22
CA ILE A 68 -2.65 -5.10 0.00
C ILE A 68 -3.01 -6.03 1.15
N GLU A 69 -3.79 -7.09 0.93
CA GLU A 69 -4.12 -8.06 1.97
C GLU A 69 -2.86 -8.73 2.53
N LEU A 70 -1.95 -9.18 1.65
CA LEU A 70 -0.68 -9.75 2.09
C LEU A 70 0.19 -8.74 2.84
N LEU A 71 0.29 -7.50 2.35
CA LEU A 71 1.07 -6.44 3.02
C LEU A 71 0.56 -6.19 4.45
N LEU A 72 -0.76 -6.17 4.65
CA LEU A 72 -1.36 -5.99 5.98
C LEU A 72 -1.10 -7.19 6.88
N LYS A 73 -1.15 -8.43 6.36
CA LYS A 73 -0.77 -9.63 7.12
C LYS A 73 0.69 -9.61 7.57
N LEU A 74 1.59 -9.21 6.68
CA LEU A 74 3.03 -9.06 6.97
C LEU A 74 3.29 -8.01 8.05
N ARG A 75 2.52 -6.91 8.01
CA ARG A 75 2.56 -5.85 9.01
C ARG A 75 2.12 -6.35 10.38
N GLU A 76 1.06 -7.16 10.45
CA GLU A 76 0.43 -7.59 11.70
C GLU A 76 1.13 -8.78 12.37
N SER A 77 1.80 -9.64 11.61
CA SER A 77 2.40 -10.87 12.14
C SER A 77 3.83 -11.07 11.65
N GLU A 78 4.69 -11.57 12.54
CA GLU A 78 6.07 -11.95 12.20
C GLU A 78 6.09 -13.09 11.19
N LYS A 79 5.28 -14.13 11.44
CA LYS A 79 5.09 -15.28 10.57
C LYS A 79 3.75 -15.20 9.87
N VAL A 80 3.75 -15.48 8.57
CA VAL A 80 2.53 -15.43 7.75
C VAL A 80 2.32 -16.73 7.01
N THR A 81 1.04 -17.09 6.83
CA THR A 81 0.60 -18.07 5.85
C THR A 81 -0.28 -17.35 4.84
N TRP A 82 0.02 -17.50 3.56
CA TRP A 82 -0.69 -16.82 2.49
C TRP A 82 -0.85 -17.70 1.26
N SER A 83 -1.99 -17.58 0.61
CA SER A 83 -2.31 -18.19 -0.68
C SER A 83 -3.14 -17.20 -1.49
N GLY A 84 -2.74 -16.95 -2.73
CA GLY A 84 -3.43 -16.10 -3.69
C GLY A 84 -3.16 -16.60 -5.11
N GLY A 85 -3.71 -15.92 -6.12
CA GLY A 85 -3.53 -16.26 -7.53
C GLY A 85 -2.24 -15.70 -8.15
N HIS A 86 -1.73 -14.59 -7.60
CA HIS A 86 -0.73 -13.77 -8.31
C HIS A 86 0.71 -13.92 -7.80
N ARG A 87 0.92 -14.74 -6.77
CA ARG A 87 2.27 -15.13 -6.29
C ARG A 87 2.27 -16.49 -5.62
N PRO A 88 3.44 -17.16 -5.52
CA PRO A 88 3.57 -18.41 -4.78
C PRO A 88 3.10 -18.28 -3.32
N ALA A 89 2.49 -19.34 -2.80
CA ALA A 89 2.04 -19.39 -1.41
C ALA A 89 3.21 -19.21 -0.42
N ILE A 90 2.91 -18.70 0.78
CA ILE A 90 3.83 -18.70 1.93
C ILE A 90 3.26 -19.66 2.97
N HIS A 91 4.11 -20.54 3.49
CA HIS A 91 3.72 -21.52 4.49
C HIS A 91 4.44 -21.24 5.83
N ASN A 92 3.80 -20.45 6.69
CA ASN A 92 4.27 -20.13 8.05
C ASN A 92 5.73 -19.65 8.11
N LEU A 93 6.11 -18.72 7.22
CA LEU A 93 7.46 -18.16 7.17
C LEU A 93 7.51 -16.78 7.81
N GLY A 94 8.64 -16.52 8.48
CA GLY A 94 8.94 -15.20 9.05
C GLY A 94 9.43 -14.22 8.00
N VAL A 95 9.03 -12.96 8.10
CA VAL A 95 9.57 -11.87 7.27
C VAL A 95 10.30 -10.86 8.14
N TYR A 96 11.57 -10.66 7.80
CA TYR A 96 12.54 -9.85 8.54
C TYR A 96 13.23 -8.83 7.62
N PRO A 97 13.72 -7.69 8.16
CA PRO A 97 13.67 -7.30 9.58
C PRO A 97 12.24 -6.94 10.04
N ARG A 98 12.01 -6.92 11.36
CA ARG A 98 10.79 -6.35 11.93
C ARG A 98 10.97 -4.85 12.17
N PRO A 99 9.93 -4.04 11.95
CA PRO A 99 9.99 -2.61 12.20
C PRO A 99 10.12 -2.27 13.69
N VAL A 100 10.53 -1.03 13.97
CA VAL A 100 10.55 -0.45 15.33
C VAL A 100 9.13 -0.04 15.73
N GLN A 101 8.33 0.47 14.78
CA GLN A 101 6.91 0.71 14.98
C GLN A 101 6.17 -0.62 15.19
N ASN A 102 5.23 -0.67 16.15
CA ASN A 102 4.34 -1.82 16.33
C ASN A 102 3.56 -2.17 15.05
N SER A 103 3.23 -1.16 14.26
CA SER A 103 2.57 -1.28 12.97
C SER A 103 2.99 -0.11 12.08
N ILE A 104 3.63 -0.39 10.95
CA ILE A 104 3.97 0.65 9.96
C ILE A 104 2.66 1.20 9.38
N PRO A 105 2.44 2.54 9.36
CA PRO A 105 1.26 3.10 8.71
C PRO A 105 1.21 2.77 7.23
N VAL A 106 0.07 2.26 6.78
CA VAL A 106 -0.23 1.97 5.37
C VAL A 106 -1.44 2.80 4.97
N TRP A 107 -1.30 3.59 3.91
CA TRP A 107 -2.34 4.46 3.35
C TRP A 107 -2.76 3.94 1.98
N ILE A 108 -4.00 4.21 1.59
CA ILE A 108 -4.48 4.00 0.21
C ILE A 108 -4.37 5.31 -0.56
N GLY A 109 -3.59 5.32 -1.64
CA GLY A 109 -3.51 6.42 -2.59
C GLY A 109 -4.52 6.25 -3.72
N SER A 110 -5.39 7.24 -3.91
CA SER A 110 -6.42 7.25 -4.95
C SER A 110 -6.33 8.50 -5.83
N GLY A 111 -6.47 8.29 -7.14
CA GLY A 111 -6.62 9.35 -8.14
C GLY A 111 -8.03 9.97 -8.19
N GLY A 112 -8.94 9.57 -7.31
CA GLY A 112 -10.32 10.07 -7.27
C GLY A 112 -11.39 9.07 -7.71
N THR A 113 -11.11 7.75 -7.68
CA THR A 113 -12.12 6.72 -7.96
C THR A 113 -12.93 6.37 -6.71
N GLN A 114 -14.20 5.99 -6.90
CA GLN A 114 -15.09 5.59 -5.80
C GLN A 114 -14.62 4.29 -5.16
N GLU A 115 -14.17 3.35 -5.98
CA GLU A 115 -13.73 2.01 -5.59
C GLU A 115 -12.56 2.07 -4.61
N SER A 116 -11.59 2.95 -4.87
CA SER A 116 -10.45 3.13 -3.96
C SER A 116 -10.84 3.80 -2.64
N ALA A 117 -11.82 4.72 -2.66
CA ALA A 117 -12.32 5.34 -1.44
C ALA A 117 -13.08 4.32 -0.56
N ILE A 118 -13.95 3.51 -1.18
CA ILE A 118 -14.66 2.41 -0.51
C ILE A 118 -13.67 1.39 0.05
N ARG A 119 -12.68 0.97 -0.74
CA ARG A 119 -11.64 0.02 -0.29
C ARG A 119 -10.91 0.52 0.95
N ALA A 120 -10.51 1.80 0.96
CA ALA A 120 -9.85 2.39 2.12
C ALA A 120 -10.75 2.34 3.37
N GLY A 121 -12.05 2.62 3.21
CA GLY A 121 -13.05 2.55 4.29
C GLY A 121 -13.22 1.13 4.83
N ILE A 122 -13.46 0.15 3.95
CA ILE A 122 -13.62 -1.27 4.31
C ILE A 122 -12.40 -1.82 5.05
N LEU A 123 -11.19 -1.46 4.61
CA LEU A 123 -9.94 -1.91 5.24
C LEU A 123 -9.59 -1.13 6.52
N GLY A 124 -10.34 -0.08 6.86
CA GLY A 124 -10.02 0.81 7.99
C GLY A 124 -8.67 1.53 7.81
N LEU A 125 -8.24 1.74 6.57
CA LEU A 125 -6.96 2.39 6.26
C LEU A 125 -7.16 3.87 5.95
N PRO A 126 -6.18 4.73 6.25
CA PRO A 126 -6.25 6.13 5.90
C PRO A 126 -6.13 6.34 4.37
N LEU A 127 -6.84 7.33 3.85
CA LEU A 127 -6.97 7.63 2.41
C LEU A 127 -6.20 8.90 2.03
N VAL A 128 -5.43 8.84 0.95
CA VAL A 128 -4.82 9.99 0.27
C VAL A 128 -5.49 10.18 -1.07
N LEU A 129 -6.11 11.35 -1.29
CA LEU A 129 -6.75 11.73 -2.56
C LEU A 129 -5.85 12.68 -3.33
N ALA A 130 -5.48 12.30 -4.56
CA ALA A 130 -4.82 13.19 -5.49
C ALA A 130 -5.87 14.15 -6.09
N ILE A 131 -5.78 15.44 -5.77
CA ILE A 131 -6.65 16.48 -6.31
C ILE A 131 -5.95 17.08 -7.53
N ILE A 132 -6.21 16.50 -8.71
CA ILE A 132 -5.61 16.93 -9.98
C ILE A 132 -6.66 17.66 -10.81
N GLY A 133 -6.54 18.99 -10.86
CA GLY A 133 -7.43 19.86 -11.64
C GLY A 133 -8.81 20.06 -11.03
N GLY A 134 -9.43 21.21 -11.37
CA GLY A 134 -10.78 21.55 -10.90
C GLY A 134 -10.86 22.00 -9.44
N ASN A 135 -12.09 22.06 -8.91
CA ASN A 135 -12.37 22.51 -7.55
C ASN A 135 -12.24 21.34 -6.56
N PRO A 136 -11.41 21.44 -5.50
CA PRO A 136 -11.25 20.42 -4.45
C PRO A 136 -12.57 19.91 -3.86
N THR A 137 -13.59 20.76 -3.76
CA THR A 137 -14.90 20.37 -3.20
C THR A 137 -15.60 19.28 -4.02
N LYS A 138 -15.25 19.11 -5.30
CA LYS A 138 -15.77 18.02 -6.14
C LYS A 138 -15.34 16.63 -5.66
N PHE A 139 -14.28 16.52 -4.85
CA PHE A 139 -13.81 15.25 -4.29
C PHE A 139 -14.48 14.93 -2.94
N ALA A 140 -15.26 15.85 -2.35
CA ALA A 140 -15.94 15.64 -1.08
C ALA A 140 -16.83 14.37 -1.04
N PRO A 141 -17.60 14.02 -2.10
CA PRO A 141 -18.38 12.78 -2.11
C PRO A 141 -17.55 11.50 -1.91
N LEU A 142 -16.28 11.50 -2.33
CA LEU A 142 -15.38 10.35 -2.12
C LEU A 142 -14.98 10.21 -0.65
N VAL A 143 -14.77 11.33 0.04
CA VAL A 143 -14.49 11.33 1.49
C VAL A 143 -15.71 10.85 2.26
N GLU A 144 -16.92 11.23 1.84
CA GLU A 144 -18.16 10.72 2.44
C GLU A 144 -18.32 9.21 2.19
N LEU A 145 -17.95 8.71 1.01
CA LEU A 145 -17.93 7.28 0.72
C LEU A 145 -16.92 6.52 1.60
N TYR A 146 -15.74 7.09 1.81
CA TYR A 146 -14.69 6.54 2.67
C TYR A 146 -15.10 6.42 4.15
N LYS A 147 -15.93 7.35 4.64
CA LYS A 147 -16.33 7.43 6.05
C LYS A 147 -17.54 6.58 6.42
N LYS A 148 -18.24 6.02 5.43
CA LYS A 148 -19.39 5.13 5.65
C LYS A 148 -18.94 3.72 5.97
#